data_AF-A0A8C2WZS9-F1
#
_entry.id   AF-A0A8C2WZS9-F1
#
_cell.length_a   1.000
_cell.length_b   1.000
_cell.length_c   1.000
_cell.angle_alpha   90.00
_cell.angle_beta   90.00
_cell.angle_gamma   90.00
#
_symmetry.space_group_name_H-M   'P 1'
#
loop_
_entity.id
_entity.type
_entity.pdbx_description
1 polymer ?
#
loop_
_entity_poly.entity_id
_entity_poly.type
_entity_poly.pdbx_seq_one_letter_code
_entity_poly.pdbx_strand_id
1 'polypeptide(L)'
;MQLLCALVTPLQDSGFGQPRPRHGLKLLAWYVQNCVDNNMVALCDPTLGEYGFHEFKNFGGLLPLIRDKRQRSYYTVGNLNAAHAKTLPYEVRRYYDPKDPESNKDRVLVKYNKNNKHIEAAHTFMAKSTLVAAVFKKKPQKGLVHLPLSSVANGRTPFRPPRAHRLNSDSI
;
A
#
# COMPACT_ATOMS: atom_id res chain seq x y z
N MET A 1 -4.85 -1.46 -7.66
CA MET A 1 -4.41 -0.42 -8.63
C MET A 1 -4.39 0.99 -8.03
N GLN A 2 -5.40 1.40 -7.25
CA GLN A 2 -5.52 2.77 -6.70
C GLN A 2 -4.39 3.20 -5.73
N LEU A 3 -3.89 2.28 -4.90
CA LEU A 3 -2.77 2.52 -3.97
C LEU A 3 -1.44 2.81 -4.66
N LEU A 4 -1.21 2.21 -5.83
CA LEU A 4 0.05 2.38 -6.56
C LEU A 4 0.14 3.77 -7.19
N CYS A 5 -0.91 4.21 -7.86
CA CYS A 5 -0.93 5.54 -8.48
C CYS A 5 -0.77 6.65 -7.43
N ALA A 6 -1.39 6.50 -6.26
CA ALA A 6 -1.29 7.50 -5.17
C ALA A 6 0.12 7.63 -4.57
N LEU A 7 0.97 6.61 -4.71
CA LEU A 7 2.36 6.63 -4.21
C LEU A 7 3.37 6.93 -5.31
N VAL A 8 3.15 6.44 -6.53
CA VAL A 8 4.13 6.57 -7.62
C VAL A 8 4.22 8.00 -8.12
N THR A 9 3.12 8.75 -8.22
CA THR A 9 3.19 10.13 -8.73
C THR A 9 3.93 11.08 -7.78
N PRO A 10 3.64 11.13 -6.46
CA PRO A 10 4.39 12.02 -5.57
C PRO A 10 5.86 11.61 -5.42
N LEU A 11 6.17 10.32 -5.53
CA LEU A 11 7.54 9.83 -5.52
C LEU A 11 8.29 10.26 -6.80
N GLN A 12 7.69 10.11 -7.98
CA GLN A 12 8.33 10.56 -9.22
C GLN A 12 8.64 12.06 -9.20
N ASP A 13 7.70 12.86 -8.70
CA ASP A 13 7.85 14.31 -8.60
C ASP A 13 8.92 14.71 -7.57
N SER A 14 9.18 13.89 -6.55
CA SER A 14 10.25 14.12 -5.57
C SER A 14 11.66 13.79 -6.09
N GLY A 15 11.80 13.42 -7.37
CA GLY A 15 13.07 12.90 -7.91
C GLY A 15 13.40 11.48 -7.44
N PHE A 16 12.44 10.74 -6.88
CA PHE A 16 12.65 9.38 -6.39
C PHE A 16 13.10 8.45 -7.53
N GLY A 17 14.21 7.75 -7.32
CA GLY A 17 14.79 6.85 -8.33
C GLY A 17 15.54 7.58 -9.46
N GLN A 18 15.89 8.86 -9.28
CA GLN A 18 16.75 9.60 -10.20
C GLN A 18 18.22 9.68 -9.71
N PRO A 19 19.22 9.66 -10.62
CA PRO A 19 19.09 9.46 -12.06
C PRO A 19 18.58 8.05 -12.41
N ARG A 20 17.85 7.96 -13.52
CA ARG A 20 17.24 6.70 -13.95
C ARG A 20 18.28 5.70 -14.47
N PRO A 21 18.00 4.40 -14.34
CA PRO A 21 17.11 3.79 -13.35
C PRO A 21 17.92 3.11 -12.25
N ARG A 22 17.77 3.62 -11.02
CA ARG A 22 18.12 2.86 -9.82
C ARG A 22 16.96 1.93 -9.47
N HIS A 23 17.27 0.69 -9.10
CA HIS A 23 16.30 -0.40 -8.97
C HIS A 23 15.16 -0.16 -7.96
N GLY A 24 15.32 0.80 -7.06
CA GLY A 24 14.40 1.06 -5.96
C GLY A 24 12.96 1.40 -6.33
N LEU A 25 12.71 2.15 -7.41
CA LEU A 25 11.34 2.45 -7.84
C LEU A 25 10.65 1.19 -8.40
N LYS A 26 11.39 0.36 -9.16
CA LYS A 26 10.89 -0.91 -9.67
C LYS A 26 10.63 -1.89 -8.52
N LEU A 27 11.53 -1.92 -7.54
CA LEU A 27 11.39 -2.70 -6.32
C LEU A 27 10.15 -2.30 -5.52
N LEU A 28 9.94 -0.99 -5.28
CA LEU A 28 8.77 -0.51 -4.53
C LEU A 28 7.46 -0.83 -5.26
N ALA A 29 7.40 -0.55 -6.57
CA ALA A 29 6.23 -0.84 -7.38
C ALA A 29 5.90 -2.35 -7.34
N TRP A 30 6.90 -3.22 -7.51
CA TRP A 30 6.72 -4.66 -7.42
C TRP A 30 6.26 -5.09 -6.02
N TYR A 31 6.89 -4.58 -4.96
CA TYR A 31 6.56 -4.93 -3.57
C TYR A 31 5.09 -4.63 -3.24
N VAL A 32 4.62 -3.42 -3.57
CA VAL A 32 3.23 -3.03 -3.30
C VAL A 32 2.23 -3.82 -4.13
N GLN A 33 2.58 -4.24 -5.35
CA GLN A 33 1.70 -5.03 -6.21
C GLN A 33 1.61 -6.50 -5.83
N ASN A 34 2.73 -7.09 -5.39
CA ASN A 34 2.88 -8.56 -5.30
C ASN A 34 3.03 -9.06 -3.86
N CYS A 35 3.48 -8.22 -2.92
CA CYS A 35 3.77 -8.63 -1.56
C CYS A 35 2.82 -8.05 -0.51
N VAL A 36 1.87 -7.17 -0.88
CA VAL A 36 0.96 -6.53 0.06
C VAL A 36 -0.45 -6.50 -0.52
N ASP A 37 -1.43 -6.99 0.25
CA ASP A 37 -2.85 -6.92 -0.15
C ASP A 37 -3.50 -5.57 0.24
N ASN A 38 -4.78 -5.41 -0.10
CA ASN A 38 -5.52 -4.18 0.24
C ASN A 38 -5.74 -3.96 1.75
N ASN A 39 -5.53 -4.98 2.58
CA ASN A 39 -5.66 -4.95 4.04
C ASN A 39 -4.31 -4.80 4.74
N MET A 40 -3.23 -4.52 4.01
CA MET A 40 -1.85 -4.45 4.53
C MET A 40 -1.36 -5.78 5.13
N VAL A 41 -1.89 -6.90 4.65
CA VAL A 41 -1.40 -8.24 4.96
C VAL A 41 -0.29 -8.58 3.96
N ALA A 42 0.82 -9.10 4.47
CA ALA A 42 1.93 -9.54 3.65
C ALA A 42 1.54 -10.83 2.89
N LEU A 43 1.71 -10.79 1.57
CA LEU A 43 1.59 -11.96 0.70
C LEU A 43 2.92 -12.70 0.54
N CYS A 44 4.04 -11.96 0.67
CA CYS A 44 5.39 -12.53 0.75
C CYS A 44 5.75 -12.79 2.21
N ASP A 45 6.47 -13.88 2.49
CA ASP A 45 6.94 -14.23 3.83
C ASP A 45 8.39 -13.75 4.06
N PRO A 46 8.58 -12.61 4.78
CA PRO A 46 9.92 -12.10 5.03
C PRO A 46 10.72 -12.97 6.03
N THR A 47 10.05 -13.84 6.79
CA THR A 47 10.70 -14.73 7.76
C THR A 47 11.40 -15.92 7.10
N LEU A 48 10.93 -16.30 5.90
CA LEU A 48 11.53 -17.34 5.06
C LEU A 48 12.59 -16.79 4.08
N GLY A 49 12.79 -15.47 4.08
CA GLY A 49 13.75 -14.81 3.20
C GLY A 49 13.34 -14.78 1.73
N GLU A 50 12.03 -14.90 1.44
CA GLU A 50 11.53 -14.81 0.07
C GLU A 50 12.07 -13.57 -0.65
N TYR A 51 12.45 -13.70 -1.91
CA TYR A 51 12.93 -12.57 -2.73
C TYR A 51 14.14 -11.81 -2.13
N GLY A 52 14.86 -12.40 -1.17
CA GLY A 52 15.96 -11.76 -0.47
C GLY A 52 15.56 -10.87 0.70
N PHE A 53 14.36 -11.08 1.26
CA PHE A 53 14.05 -10.55 2.58
C PHE A 53 15.06 -11.02 3.62
N HIS A 54 15.44 -10.12 4.52
CA HIS A 54 16.24 -10.45 5.70
C HIS A 54 15.93 -9.45 6.80
N GLU A 55 16.16 -9.85 8.04
CA GLU A 55 15.89 -9.00 9.20
C GLU A 55 16.82 -7.77 9.18
N PHE A 56 16.24 -6.58 9.28
CA PHE A 56 16.99 -5.34 9.42
C PHE A 56 17.24 -5.05 10.90
N LYS A 57 18.51 -5.00 11.29
CA LYS A 57 18.92 -4.62 12.64
C LYS A 57 19.06 -3.12 12.73
N ASN A 58 18.16 -2.49 13.50
CA ASN A 58 18.12 -1.04 13.70
C ASN A 58 19.19 -0.54 14.70
N PHE A 59 20.46 -0.88 14.49
CA PHE A 59 21.55 -0.54 15.42
C PHE A 59 21.81 0.97 15.50
N GLY A 60 21.64 1.70 14.40
CA GLY A 60 21.86 3.15 14.34
C GLY A 60 20.65 4.01 14.70
N GLY A 61 19.56 3.44 15.21
CA GLY A 61 18.36 4.21 15.57
C GLY A 61 17.66 4.92 14.40
N LEU A 62 17.89 4.47 13.17
CA LEU A 62 17.30 5.02 11.94
C LEU A 62 15.77 4.92 11.91
N LEU A 63 15.21 3.97 12.66
CA LEU A 63 13.79 3.69 12.72
C LEU A 63 13.27 3.74 14.16
N PRO A 64 11.95 3.90 14.37
CA PRO A 64 11.36 3.80 15.69
C PRO A 64 11.68 2.47 16.38
N LEU A 65 12.00 2.53 17.67
CA LEU A 65 12.30 1.34 18.45
C LEU A 65 11.08 0.40 18.52
N ILE A 66 11.30 -0.87 18.22
CA ILE A 66 10.28 -1.91 18.45
C ILE A 66 10.37 -2.36 19.90
N ARG A 67 9.32 -2.08 20.69
CA ARG A 67 9.19 -2.55 22.08
C ARG A 67 8.97 -4.06 22.16
N ASP A 68 8.04 -4.56 21.37
CA ASP A 68 7.72 -6.00 21.30
C ASP A 68 8.48 -6.68 20.14
N LYS A 69 9.74 -7.04 20.39
CA LYS A 69 10.61 -7.70 19.42
C LYS A 69 10.25 -9.17 19.16
N ARG A 70 9.35 -9.75 19.98
CA ARG A 70 8.88 -11.13 19.78
C ARG A 70 7.89 -11.17 18.63
N GLN A 71 6.92 -10.26 18.63
CA GLN A 71 5.87 -10.22 17.60
C GLN A 71 6.27 -9.35 16.40
N ARG A 72 7.15 -8.36 16.58
CA ARG A 72 7.48 -7.39 15.52
C ARG A 72 8.97 -7.37 15.23
N SER A 73 9.30 -7.30 13.95
CA SER A 73 10.66 -7.10 13.48
C SER A 73 10.66 -6.21 12.24
N TYR A 74 11.77 -5.53 12.00
CA TYR A 74 12.00 -4.89 10.70
C TYR A 74 12.61 -5.90 9.74
N TYR A 75 12.10 -5.93 8.52
CA TYR A 75 12.69 -6.69 7.42
C TYR A 75 12.99 -5.77 6.26
N THR A 76 13.99 -6.12 5.48
CA THR A 76 14.39 -5.35 4.29
C THR A 76 14.53 -6.25 3.09
N VAL A 77 14.18 -5.73 1.91
CA VAL A 77 14.34 -6.37 0.60
C VAL A 77 14.98 -5.38 -0.36
N GLY A 78 15.58 -5.92 -1.42
CA GLY A 78 16.29 -5.13 -2.42
C GLY A 78 17.80 -5.15 -2.25
N ASN A 79 18.38 -5.99 -1.38
CA ASN A 79 19.79 -6.31 -1.53
C ASN A 79 19.93 -7.40 -2.59
N LEU A 80 20.41 -7.05 -3.78
CA LEU A 80 20.56 -7.99 -4.89
C LEU A 80 21.66 -9.05 -4.67
N ASN A 81 22.47 -8.88 -3.62
CA ASN A 81 23.45 -9.87 -3.17
C ASN A 81 22.92 -10.76 -2.03
N ALA A 82 21.70 -10.54 -1.54
CA ALA A 82 21.13 -11.40 -0.50
C ALA A 82 20.78 -12.79 -1.06
N ALA A 83 20.78 -13.79 -0.18
CA ALA A 83 20.23 -15.11 -0.50
C ALA A 83 18.80 -14.95 -1.05
N HIS A 84 18.40 -15.75 -2.03
CA HIS A 84 17.09 -15.68 -2.70
C HIS A 84 16.80 -14.38 -3.48
N ALA A 85 17.68 -13.36 -3.48
CA ALA A 85 17.43 -12.14 -4.25
C ALA A 85 17.32 -12.39 -5.77
N LYS A 86 17.91 -13.48 -6.28
CA LYS A 86 17.76 -13.91 -7.68
C LYS A 86 16.31 -14.21 -8.09
N THR A 87 15.41 -14.47 -7.14
CA THR A 87 13.98 -14.70 -7.42
C THR A 87 13.19 -13.41 -7.57
N LEU A 88 13.78 -12.24 -7.30
CA LEU A 88 13.17 -10.96 -7.65
C LEU A 88 12.92 -10.88 -9.17
N PRO A 89 11.87 -10.17 -9.60
CA PRO A 89 11.59 -9.99 -11.02
C PRO A 89 12.78 -9.40 -11.78
N TYR A 90 12.93 -9.80 -13.04
CA TYR A 90 14.01 -9.30 -13.91
C TYR A 90 14.02 -7.77 -13.97
N GLU A 91 12.85 -7.12 -14.06
CA GLU A 91 12.74 -5.66 -14.11
C GLU A 91 13.26 -4.94 -12.86
N VAL A 92 13.30 -5.63 -11.72
CA VAL A 92 13.93 -5.10 -10.49
C VAL A 92 15.45 -5.24 -10.60
N ARG A 93 15.97 -6.33 -11.17
CA ARG A 93 17.40 -6.67 -11.15
C ARG A 93 18.20 -6.16 -12.34
N ARG A 94 17.56 -5.81 -13.46
CA ARG A 94 18.19 -5.60 -14.77
C ARG A 94 19.27 -4.49 -14.84
N TYR A 95 19.29 -3.57 -13.88
CA TYR A 95 20.24 -2.46 -13.82
C TYR A 95 21.29 -2.62 -12.72
N TYR A 96 21.38 -3.81 -12.15
CA TYR A 96 22.46 -4.14 -11.22
C TYR A 96 23.79 -4.14 -11.96
N ASP A 97 24.73 -3.34 -11.47
CA ASP A 97 26.11 -3.34 -11.94
C ASP A 97 27.03 -3.70 -10.75
N PRO A 98 27.63 -4.90 -10.74
CA PRO A 98 28.57 -5.31 -9.70
C PRO A 98 29.79 -4.40 -9.56
N LYS A 99 30.11 -3.59 -10.59
CA LYS A 99 31.22 -2.62 -10.58
C LYS A 99 30.82 -1.27 -9.99
N ASP A 100 29.52 -0.97 -9.90
CA ASP A 100 28.99 0.24 -9.28
C ASP A 100 28.42 -0.10 -7.88
N PRO A 101 29.11 0.27 -6.79
CA PRO A 101 28.62 0.03 -5.43
C PRO A 101 27.31 0.78 -5.11
N GLU A 102 26.92 1.78 -5.90
CA GLU A 102 25.64 2.50 -5.75
C GLU A 102 24.46 1.76 -6.39
N SER A 103 24.71 0.83 -7.32
CA SER A 103 23.66 0.15 -8.09
C SER A 103 22.80 -0.79 -7.24
N ASN A 104 23.31 -1.25 -6.09
CA ASN A 104 22.66 -2.17 -5.16
C ASN A 104 22.47 -1.56 -3.77
N LYS A 105 22.06 -0.30 -3.68
CA LYS A 105 21.83 0.37 -2.38
C LYS A 105 20.37 0.63 -2.05
N ASP A 106 19.46 0.57 -3.03
CA ASP A 106 18.05 0.82 -2.74
C ASP A 106 17.41 -0.33 -1.95
N ARG A 107 16.58 0.00 -0.97
CA ARG A 107 15.92 -0.93 -0.06
C ARG A 107 14.46 -0.54 0.19
N VAL A 108 13.59 -1.54 0.27
CA VAL A 108 12.27 -1.41 0.89
C VAL A 108 12.35 -2.09 2.24
N LEU A 109 12.08 -1.33 3.29
CA LEU A 109 12.10 -1.79 4.67
C LEU A 109 10.69 -1.75 5.26
N VAL A 110 10.31 -2.80 5.97
CA VAL A 110 8.96 -2.95 6.51
C VAL A 110 8.96 -3.37 7.96
N LYS A 111 8.02 -2.82 8.73
CA LYS A 111 7.71 -3.27 10.08
C LYS A 111 6.68 -4.38 9.98
N TYR A 112 7.11 -5.61 10.21
CA TYR A 112 6.29 -6.81 10.06
C TYR A 112 5.81 -7.31 11.40
N ASN A 113 4.51 -7.63 11.51
CA ASN A 113 3.92 -8.32 12.64
C ASN A 113 3.79 -9.81 12.32
N LYS A 114 4.58 -10.63 13.02
CA LYS A 114 4.69 -12.07 12.79
C LYS A 114 3.41 -12.83 13.15
N ASN A 115 2.57 -12.30 14.05
CA ASN A 115 1.38 -13.01 14.52
C ASN A 115 0.25 -13.02 13.50
N ASN A 116 0.11 -11.94 12.73
CA ASN A 116 -1.02 -11.75 11.82
C ASN A 116 -0.57 -11.36 10.40
N LYS A 117 0.73 -11.44 10.13
CA LYS A 117 1.37 -11.11 8.86
C LYS A 117 1.17 -9.68 8.38
N HIS A 118 0.78 -8.75 9.26
CA HIS A 118 0.53 -7.37 8.84
C HIS A 118 1.82 -6.56 8.66
N ILE A 119 1.78 -5.68 7.66
CA ILE A 119 2.73 -4.60 7.45
C ILE A 119 2.25 -3.36 8.21
N GLU A 120 2.90 -3.04 9.33
CA GLU A 120 2.53 -1.92 10.19
C GLU A 120 3.12 -0.57 9.70
N ALA A 121 4.23 -0.62 8.97
CA ALA A 121 4.89 0.54 8.36
C ALA A 121 5.83 0.09 7.24
N ALA A 122 6.10 0.99 6.30
CA ALA A 122 7.11 0.80 5.27
C ALA A 122 7.96 2.06 5.08
N HIS A 123 9.22 1.85 4.73
CA HIS A 123 10.24 2.86 4.57
C HIS A 123 11.08 2.51 3.36
N THR A 124 11.54 3.51 2.62
CA THR A 124 12.44 3.28 1.49
C THR A 124 13.75 4.03 1.68
N PHE A 125 14.87 3.34 1.49
CA PHE A 125 16.21 3.91 1.46
C PHE A 125 16.73 3.83 0.03
N MET A 126 17.26 4.93 -0.49
CA MET A 126 17.75 5.00 -1.88
C MET A 126 19.15 5.58 -1.89
N ALA A 127 19.99 5.11 -2.82
CA ALA A 127 21.42 5.44 -2.91
C ALA A 127 21.74 6.95 -3.09
N LYS A 128 20.74 7.81 -3.31
CA LYS A 128 20.86 9.27 -3.46
C LYS A 128 19.75 10.07 -2.75
N SER A 129 18.88 9.42 -1.99
CA SER A 129 17.73 10.09 -1.37
C SER A 129 17.61 9.77 0.12
N THR A 130 17.29 10.79 0.90
CA THR A 130 16.91 10.68 2.31
C THR A 130 15.77 9.68 2.47
N LEU A 131 15.73 8.98 3.61
CA LEU A 131 14.66 8.07 4.01
C LEU A 131 13.28 8.64 3.68
N VAL A 132 12.58 8.04 2.72
CA VAL A 132 11.18 8.37 2.46
C VAL A 132 10.34 7.38 3.27
N ALA A 133 9.65 7.88 4.29
CA ALA A 133 8.69 7.11 5.05
C ALA A 133 7.35 7.10 4.31
N ALA A 134 7.10 6.04 3.53
CA ALA A 134 5.78 5.79 2.97
C ALA A 134 4.93 5.09 4.03
N VAL A 135 4.25 5.88 4.87
CA VAL A 135 3.32 5.29 5.84
C VAL A 135 2.04 4.91 5.12
N PHE A 136 1.88 3.63 4.84
CA PHE A 136 0.63 3.04 4.39
C PHE A 136 -0.38 3.06 5.55
N LYS A 137 -1.06 4.20 5.77
CA LYS A 137 -2.15 4.27 6.74
C LYS A 137 -3.41 3.69 6.12
N LYS A 138 -4.03 2.74 6.80
CA LYS A 138 -5.40 2.28 6.56
C LYS A 138 -6.29 3.53 6.46
N LYS A 139 -6.94 3.79 5.31
CA LYS A 139 -8.11 4.67 5.32
C LYS A 139 -9.14 3.99 6.23
N PRO A 140 -9.70 4.66 7.24
CA PRO A 140 -10.79 4.09 7.99
C PRO A 140 -11.90 3.77 6.99
N GLN A 141 -12.20 2.49 6.81
CA GLN A 141 -13.47 2.11 6.19
C GLN A 141 -14.53 2.61 7.15
N LYS A 142 -15.20 3.72 6.81
CA LYS A 142 -16.44 4.10 7.47
C LYS A 142 -17.35 2.90 7.31
N GLY A 143 -17.67 2.25 8.43
CA GLY A 143 -18.58 1.12 8.45
C GLY A 143 -19.84 1.53 7.70
N LEU A 144 -20.26 0.69 6.75
CA LEU A 144 -21.60 0.75 6.22
C LEU A 144 -22.51 0.51 7.43
N VAL A 145 -23.10 1.59 7.97
CA VAL A 145 -24.11 1.47 9.02
C VAL A 145 -25.26 0.73 8.36
N HIS A 146 -25.43 -0.54 8.73
CA HIS A 146 -26.63 -1.28 8.41
C HIS A 146 -27.76 -0.54 9.14
N LEU A 147 -28.54 0.24 8.39
CA LEU A 147 -29.82 0.74 8.88
C LEU A 147 -30.64 -0.50 9.28
N PRO A 148 -31.19 -0.57 10.51
CA PRO A 148 -32.11 -1.64 10.84
C PRO A 148 -33.33 -1.50 9.93
N LEU A 149 -33.69 -2.59 9.25
CA LEU A 149 -34.99 -2.75 8.62
C LEU A 149 -36.03 -2.65 9.73
N SER A 150 -36.58 -1.46 9.93
CA SER A 150 -37.77 -1.27 10.73
C SER A 150 -38.95 -1.79 9.92
N SER A 151 -39.69 -2.72 10.52
CA SER A 151 -40.94 -3.29 10.00
C SER A 151 -41.87 -2.16 9.55
N VAL A 152 -42.11 -2.08 8.24
CA VAL A 152 -43.22 -1.29 7.70
C VAL A 152 -44.51 -2.04 8.03
N ALA A 153 -45.18 -1.55 9.07
CA ALA A 153 -46.55 -1.92 9.38
C ALA A 153 -47.48 -1.47 8.24
N ASN A 154 -48.34 -2.38 7.81
CA ASN A 154 -49.44 -2.14 6.89
C ASN A 154 -50.33 -1.00 7.38
N GLY A 155 -50.47 0.05 6.56
CA GLY A 155 -51.43 1.13 6.74
C GLY A 155 -51.99 1.57 5.40
N ARG A 156 -53.07 0.91 4.95
CA ARG A 156 -53.84 1.31 3.77
C ARG A 156 -54.44 2.69 4.00
N THR A 157 -54.18 3.64 3.12
CA THR A 157 -55.07 4.79 2.90
C THR A 157 -55.47 4.80 1.41
N PRO A 158 -56.75 4.98 1.06
CA PRO A 158 -57.17 4.99 -0.34
C PRO A 158 -56.82 6.33 -1.00
N PHE A 159 -56.23 6.25 -2.19
CA PHE A 159 -55.99 7.37 -3.08
C PHE A 159 -57.32 8.08 -3.44
N ARG A 160 -57.40 9.39 -3.19
CA ARG A 160 -58.52 10.25 -3.62
C ARG A 160 -58.04 11.07 -4.82
N PRO A 161 -58.58 10.89 -6.03
CA PRO A 161 -58.14 11.68 -7.18
C PRO A 161 -58.64 13.14 -7.09
N PRO A 162 -57.88 14.11 -7.61
CA PRO A 162 -58.28 15.51 -7.62
C PRO A 162 -59.42 15.79 -8.61
N ARG A 163 -60.35 16.69 -8.23
CA ARG A 163 -61.46 17.18 -9.07
C ARG A 163 -60.91 17.97 -10.27
N ALA A 164 -61.33 17.60 -11.47
CA ALA A 164 -61.09 18.39 -12.67
C ALA A 164 -61.94 19.67 -12.65
N HIS A 165 -61.30 20.83 -12.76
CA HIS A 165 -61.97 22.09 -13.04
C HIS A 165 -62.30 22.17 -14.54
N ARG A 166 -63.57 22.42 -14.83
CA ARG A 166 -64.15 22.61 -16.16
C ARG A 166 -63.69 23.97 -16.70
N LEU A 167 -62.90 23.99 -17.78
CA LEU A 167 -62.65 25.20 -18.56
C LEU A 167 -63.91 25.50 -19.39
N ASN A 168 -64.51 26.66 -19.17
CA ASN A 168 -65.51 27.24 -20.05
C ASN A 168 -64.82 28.39 -20.78
N SER A 169 -64.63 28.23 -22.08
CA SER A 169 -64.13 29.27 -22.97
C SER A 169 -65.22 29.52 -24.01
N ASP A 170 -66.07 30.49 -23.71
CA ASP A 170 -66.92 31.17 -24.69
C ASP A 170 -66.10 32.30 -25.32
N SER A 171 -66.06 32.29 -26.66
CA SER A 171 -66.10 33.45 -27.57
C SER A 171 -64.98 34.51 -27.51
N ILE A 172 -64.16 34.57 -28.57
CA ILE A 172 -64.28 35.50 -29.73
C ILE A 172 -63.55 34.86 -30.92
#